data_AF-A0A359BIU1-F1
#
_entry.id   AF-A0A359BIU1-F1
#
_cell.length_a   1.000
_cell.length_b   1.000
_cell.length_c   1.000
_cell.angle_alpha   90.00
_cell.angle_beta   90.00
_cell.angle_gamma   90.00
#
_symmetry.space_group_name_H-M   'P 1'
#
loop_
_entity.id
_entity.type
_entity.pdbx_description
1 polymer ?
#
loop_
_entity_poly.entity_id
_entity_poly.type
_entity_poly.pdbx_seq_one_letter_code
_entity_poly.pdbx_strand_id
1 'polypeptide(L)'
;MLVNKIKTAIVGASVVLAGCNGPASHENAKKYMMNKPQKELEAVIEHPNPRKSIYTEAYVRTQSNLDSVAYRDVFMATNASKDSSKVAEFNKIAAKGKMEMHIPTKKLVETNITAKEYNEILDGVRGTFGSERYYERIQYATDSINYRKFFDKHKLMTPKVEKFFNTVSKQIKP
;
A
#
# COMPACT_ATOMS: atom_id res chain seq x y z
N MET A 1 -16.67 -31.63 -2.40
CA MET A 1 -16.11 -30.34 -2.87
C MET A 1 -14.88 -30.02 -2.03
N LEU A 2 -13.68 -30.13 -2.58
CA LEU A 2 -12.45 -29.71 -1.91
C LEU A 2 -12.40 -28.18 -1.91
N VAL A 3 -12.73 -27.57 -0.77
CA VAL A 3 -12.43 -26.17 -0.52
C VAL A 3 -10.90 -26.07 -0.43
N ASN A 4 -10.29 -25.55 -1.49
CA ASN A 4 -8.86 -25.23 -1.52
C ASN A 4 -8.57 -24.30 -0.33
N LYS A 5 -8.01 -24.87 0.74
CA LYS A 5 -7.45 -24.13 1.88
C LYS A 5 -6.16 -23.46 1.39
N ILE A 6 -6.29 -22.34 0.68
CA ILE A 6 -5.17 -21.42 0.48
C ILE A 6 -4.91 -20.77 1.84
N LYS A 7 -4.11 -21.45 2.67
CA LYS A 7 -3.46 -20.87 3.86
C LYS A 7 -2.30 -20.02 3.38
N THR A 8 -2.57 -18.92 2.70
CA THR A 8 -1.56 -17.87 2.51
C THR A 8 -1.93 -16.80 3.50
N ALA A 9 -1.19 -16.67 4.60
CA ALA A 9 -1.24 -15.45 5.40
C ALA A 9 -0.86 -14.31 4.45
N ILE A 10 -1.84 -13.46 4.12
CA ILE A 10 -1.65 -12.35 3.17
C ILE A 10 -0.94 -11.20 3.89
N VAL A 11 -1.09 -11.14 5.21
CA VAL A 11 -0.27 -10.36 6.13
C VAL A 11 1.12 -10.99 6.23
N GLY A 12 1.94 -10.77 5.18
CA GLY A 12 3.39 -10.97 5.25
C GLY A 12 4.06 -9.86 6.08
N ALA A 13 5.39 -9.92 6.21
CA ALA A 13 6.19 -8.89 6.89
C ALA A 13 5.96 -7.46 6.35
N SER A 14 5.39 -7.32 5.15
CA SER A 14 5.01 -6.07 4.50
C SER A 14 3.80 -5.36 5.12
N VAL A 15 2.98 -6.04 5.94
CA VAL A 15 1.75 -5.45 6.53
C VAL A 15 1.84 -5.32 8.06
N VAL A 16 2.94 -5.80 8.66
CA VAL A 16 3.18 -5.65 10.10
C VAL A 16 3.43 -4.18 10.41
N LEU A 17 2.46 -3.53 11.04
CA LEU A 17 2.52 -2.11 11.41
C LEU A 17 3.12 -1.86 12.81
N ALA A 18 3.47 -2.91 13.55
CA ALA A 18 4.14 -2.82 14.84
C ALA A 18 5.52 -2.14 14.73
N GLY A 19 5.85 -1.31 15.73
CA GLY A 19 7.11 -0.56 15.82
C GLY A 19 6.97 0.95 15.58
N CYS A 20 7.97 1.70 16.03
CA CYS A 20 8.05 3.17 16.10
C CYS A 20 7.36 3.91 14.94
N ASN A 21 6.79 5.08 15.24
CA ASN A 21 6.21 5.99 14.24
C ASN A 21 7.21 6.21 13.10
N GLY A 22 6.93 5.63 11.93
CA GLY A 22 7.76 5.77 10.74
C GLY A 22 7.74 7.22 10.23
N PRO A 23 8.64 7.58 9.32
CA PRO A 23 8.58 8.87 8.65
C PRO A 23 7.21 9.03 7.95
N ALA A 24 6.73 10.27 7.81
CA ALA A 24 5.46 10.52 7.13
C ALA A 24 5.52 10.10 5.66
N SER A 25 4.36 9.81 5.07
CA SER A 25 4.25 9.45 3.65
C SER A 25 5.02 10.39 2.72
N HIS A 26 5.03 11.70 3.02
CA HIS A 26 5.83 12.70 2.29
C HIS A 26 7.34 12.48 2.38
N GLU A 27 7.86 12.16 3.57
CA GLU A 27 9.30 11.90 3.76
C GLU A 27 9.72 10.60 3.11
N ASN A 28 8.90 9.56 3.24
CA ASN A 28 9.12 8.29 2.57
C ASN A 28 9.08 8.46 1.04
N ALA A 29 8.15 9.25 0.51
CA ALA A 29 8.10 9.57 -0.91
C ALA A 29 9.37 10.28 -1.38
N LYS A 30 9.84 11.31 -0.66
CA LYS A 30 11.10 12.00 -1.00
C LYS A 30 12.29 11.03 -1.03
N LYS A 31 12.40 10.15 -0.03
CA LYS A 31 13.49 9.15 0.05
C LYS A 31 13.39 8.12 -1.07
N TYR A 32 12.22 7.53 -1.29
CA TYR A 32 12.02 6.49 -2.29
C TYR A 32 12.20 7.01 -3.72
N MET A 33 11.75 8.24 -3.98
CA MET A 33 11.77 8.86 -5.30
C MET A 33 13.04 9.66 -5.59
N MET A 34 14.04 9.68 -4.68
CA MET A 34 15.22 10.57 -4.78
C MET A 34 16.01 10.42 -6.09
N ASN A 35 15.98 9.24 -6.71
CA ASN A 35 16.67 8.92 -7.96
C ASN A 35 15.71 8.84 -9.16
N LYS A 36 14.45 9.25 -9.00
CA LYS A 36 13.44 9.30 -10.06
C LYS A 36 13.26 10.75 -10.54
N PRO A 37 12.66 10.98 -11.73
CA PRO A 37 12.42 12.34 -12.23
C PRO A 37 11.60 13.18 -11.22
N GLN A 38 12.01 14.44 -11.03
CA GLN A 38 11.34 15.37 -10.10
C GLN A 38 9.83 15.50 -10.37
N LYS A 39 9.42 15.49 -11.65
CA LYS A 39 8.00 15.51 -12.04
C LYS A 39 7.21 14.30 -11.52
N GLU A 40 7.84 13.13 -11.38
CA GLU A 40 7.19 11.97 -10.77
C GLU A 40 7.04 12.14 -9.25
N LEU A 41 8.03 12.74 -8.58
CA LEU A 41 7.93 13.06 -7.16
C LEU A 41 6.78 14.05 -6.90
N GLU A 42 6.63 15.08 -7.72
CA GLU A 42 5.53 16.04 -7.62
C GLU A 42 4.16 15.40 -7.91
N ALA A 43 4.10 14.38 -8.77
CA ALA A 43 2.87 13.62 -9.00
C ALA A 43 2.51 12.72 -7.79
N VAL A 44 3.53 12.27 -7.02
CA VAL A 44 3.31 11.49 -5.79
C VAL A 44 2.90 12.41 -4.64
N ILE A 45 3.63 13.50 -4.44
CA ILE A 45 3.45 14.47 -3.36
C ILE A 45 2.43 15.52 -3.81
N GLU A 46 1.18 15.38 -3.34
CA GLU A 46 0.22 16.48 -3.47
C GLU A 46 0.58 17.55 -2.42
N HIS A 47 0.79 18.79 -2.87
CA HIS A 47 0.91 19.92 -1.97
C HIS A 47 -0.50 20.30 -1.46
N PRO A 48 -0.81 20.11 -0.17
CA PRO A 48 -2.12 20.49 0.35
C PRO A 48 -2.33 22.00 0.17
N ASN A 49 -3.51 22.39 -0.33
CA ASN A 49 -3.91 23.78 -0.34
C ASN A 49 -4.02 24.26 1.12
N PRO A 50 -3.25 25.28 1.56
CA PRO A 50 -3.14 25.66 2.97
C PRO A 50 -4.44 26.20 3.60
N ARG A 51 -5.50 26.40 2.81
CA ARG A 51 -6.80 26.95 3.28
C ARG A 51 -7.86 25.91 3.62
N LYS A 52 -7.51 24.63 3.65
CA LYS A 52 -8.46 23.53 3.75
C LYS A 52 -7.97 22.53 4.81
N SER A 53 -8.86 22.05 5.69
CA SER A 53 -8.55 21.08 6.76
C SER A 53 -8.22 19.67 6.22
N ILE A 54 -7.37 19.59 5.21
CA ILE A 54 -7.18 18.46 4.29
C ILE A 54 -5.77 17.86 4.45
N TYR A 55 -5.09 18.13 5.58
CA TYR A 55 -3.78 17.53 5.85
C TYR A 55 -3.87 15.99 5.82
N THR A 56 -4.88 15.41 6.46
CA THR A 56 -5.07 13.96 6.47
C THR A 56 -5.28 13.38 5.07
N GLU A 57 -6.12 13.99 4.23
CA GLU A 57 -6.35 13.46 2.87
C GLU A 57 -5.11 13.60 1.98
N ALA A 58 -4.31 14.65 2.18
CA ALA A 58 -3.06 14.84 1.45
C ALA A 58 -2.03 13.76 1.79
N TYR A 59 -1.91 13.40 3.07
CA TYR A 59 -1.03 12.32 3.51
C TYR A 59 -1.50 10.95 3.00
N VAL A 60 -2.78 10.63 3.16
CA VAL A 60 -3.39 9.38 2.65
C VAL A 60 -3.21 9.26 1.13
N ARG A 61 -3.41 10.36 0.40
CA ARG A 61 -3.19 10.36 -1.04
C ARG A 61 -1.72 10.18 -1.40
N THR A 62 -0.84 10.87 -0.70
CA THR A 62 0.61 10.72 -0.90
C THR A 62 1.02 9.27 -0.67
N GLN A 63 0.50 8.61 0.37
CA GLN A 63 0.73 7.19 0.62
C GLN A 63 0.24 6.32 -0.53
N SER A 64 -1.02 6.49 -0.96
CA SER A 64 -1.58 5.66 -2.04
C SER A 64 -0.85 5.85 -3.38
N ASN A 65 -0.45 7.09 -3.69
CA ASN A 65 0.37 7.38 -4.87
C ASN A 65 1.75 6.74 -4.76
N LEU A 66 2.39 6.83 -3.58
CA LEU A 66 3.68 6.23 -3.31
C LEU A 66 3.61 4.71 -3.46
N ASP A 67 2.62 4.06 -2.84
CA ASP A 67 2.38 2.61 -2.93
C ASP A 67 2.21 2.17 -4.39
N SER A 68 1.40 2.90 -5.16
CA SER A 68 1.21 2.63 -6.58
C SER A 68 2.52 2.67 -7.38
N VAL A 69 3.35 3.70 -7.18
CA VAL A 69 4.66 3.79 -7.85
C VAL A 69 5.59 2.67 -7.40
N ALA A 70 5.65 2.41 -6.11
CA ALA A 70 6.58 1.46 -5.53
C ALA A 70 6.25 0.01 -5.96
N TYR A 71 4.99 -0.39 -5.89
CA TYR A 71 4.57 -1.70 -6.37
C TYR A 71 4.59 -1.81 -7.89
N ARG A 72 4.47 -0.70 -8.63
CA ARG A 72 4.70 -0.68 -10.08
C ARG A 72 6.15 -1.03 -10.39
N ASP A 73 7.13 -0.51 -9.65
CA ASP A 73 8.53 -0.88 -9.85
C ASP A 73 8.75 -2.40 -9.66
N VAL A 74 8.09 -2.99 -8.66
CA VAL A 74 8.11 -4.46 -8.45
C VAL A 74 7.46 -5.19 -9.62
N PHE A 75 6.32 -4.70 -10.11
CA PHE A 75 5.61 -5.32 -11.24
C PHE A 75 6.41 -5.24 -12.55
N MET A 76 7.06 -4.10 -12.81
CA MET A 76 7.92 -3.88 -13.98
C MET A 76 9.16 -4.78 -13.97
N ALA A 77 9.61 -5.25 -12.80
CA ALA A 77 10.68 -6.24 -12.68
C ALA A 77 10.24 -7.67 -13.06
N THR A 78 8.96 -7.89 -13.39
CA THR A 78 8.41 -9.17 -13.83
C THR A 78 8.14 -9.19 -15.34
N ASN A 79 8.09 -10.38 -15.94
CA ASN A 79 7.67 -10.53 -17.34
C ASN A 79 6.18 -10.19 -17.57
N ALA A 80 5.37 -10.15 -16.52
CA ALA A 80 3.95 -9.84 -16.61
C ALA A 80 3.66 -8.37 -16.97
N SER A 81 4.63 -7.48 -16.81
CA SER A 81 4.53 -6.08 -17.25
C SER A 81 4.33 -5.91 -18.76
N LYS A 82 4.65 -6.94 -19.55
CA LYS A 82 4.45 -6.96 -21.01
C LYS A 82 3.05 -7.41 -21.42
N ASP A 83 2.25 -7.91 -20.48
CA ASP A 83 0.89 -8.36 -20.71
C ASP A 83 -0.09 -7.21 -20.43
N SER A 84 -0.71 -6.69 -21.47
CA SER A 84 -1.62 -5.54 -21.39
C SER A 84 -2.83 -5.80 -20.47
N SER A 85 -3.30 -7.05 -20.38
CA SER A 85 -4.40 -7.41 -19.49
C SER A 85 -3.99 -7.35 -18.02
N LYS A 86 -2.77 -7.81 -17.71
CA LYS A 86 -2.20 -7.74 -16.36
C LYS A 86 -1.85 -6.30 -15.97
N VAL A 87 -1.35 -5.51 -16.91
CA VAL A 87 -1.13 -4.06 -16.72
C VAL A 87 -2.44 -3.36 -16.39
N ALA A 88 -3.52 -3.64 -17.15
CA ALA A 88 -4.82 -3.05 -16.89
C ALA A 88 -5.39 -3.47 -15.53
N GLU A 89 -5.24 -4.74 -15.13
CA GLU A 89 -5.67 -5.20 -13.81
C GLU A 89 -4.82 -4.59 -12.68
N PHE A 90 -3.51 -4.46 -12.85
CA PHE A 90 -2.62 -3.81 -11.89
C PHE A 90 -3.03 -2.34 -11.68
N ASN A 91 -3.25 -1.59 -12.76
CA ASN A 91 -3.64 -0.19 -12.69
C ASN A 91 -5.03 0.01 -12.07
N LYS A 92 -5.93 -0.99 -12.15
CA LYS A 92 -7.22 -0.95 -11.45
C LYS A 92 -7.06 -0.97 -9.93
N ILE A 93 -5.96 -1.47 -9.38
CA ILE A 93 -5.71 -1.46 -7.92
C ILE A 93 -5.54 -0.03 -7.44
N ALA A 94 -4.73 0.77 -8.13
CA ALA A 94 -4.61 2.21 -7.85
C ALA A 94 -5.96 2.95 -8.01
N ALA A 95 -6.81 2.48 -8.93
CA ALA A 95 -8.14 3.07 -9.17
C ALA A 95 -9.22 2.64 -8.14
N LYS A 96 -9.09 1.45 -7.50
CA LYS A 96 -9.98 1.02 -6.41
C LYS A 96 -9.95 1.97 -5.21
N GLY A 97 -8.95 2.83 -5.17
CA GLY A 97 -9.12 4.21 -4.74
C GLY A 97 -8.85 4.42 -3.25
N LYS A 98 -8.71 5.71 -2.95
CA LYS A 98 -8.39 6.28 -1.64
C LYS A 98 -9.37 5.82 -0.57
N MET A 99 -8.86 5.62 0.63
CA MET A 99 -9.64 5.40 1.83
C MET A 99 -10.80 6.40 1.99
N GLU A 100 -11.90 5.91 2.55
CA GLU A 100 -13.01 6.76 2.99
C GLU A 100 -12.68 7.33 4.38
N MET A 101 -12.53 8.65 4.49
CA MET A 101 -12.17 9.32 5.73
C MET A 101 -13.14 9.05 6.88
N HIS A 102 -14.43 8.87 6.60
CA HIS A 102 -15.45 8.58 7.61
C HIS A 102 -15.44 7.11 8.07
N ILE A 103 -14.95 6.18 7.25
CA ILE A 103 -14.85 4.75 7.60
C ILE A 103 -13.51 4.20 7.07
N PRO A 104 -12.38 4.53 7.73
CA PRO A 104 -11.03 4.20 7.26
C PRO A 104 -10.81 2.73 6.95
N THR A 105 -11.47 1.85 7.69
CA THR A 105 -11.30 0.40 7.63
C THR A 105 -12.19 -0.28 6.59
N LYS A 106 -13.15 0.42 5.96
CA LYS A 106 -14.08 -0.16 5.00
C LYS A 106 -13.35 -0.86 3.84
N LYS A 107 -12.40 -0.15 3.21
CA LYS A 107 -11.60 -0.69 2.11
C LYS A 107 -10.67 -1.80 2.54
N LEU A 108 -10.20 -1.76 3.79
CA LEU A 108 -9.42 -2.86 4.38
C LEU A 108 -10.28 -4.13 4.47
N VAL A 109 -11.55 -4.02 4.90
CA VAL A 109 -12.49 -5.15 4.95
C VAL A 109 -12.78 -5.69 3.54
N GLU A 110 -12.96 -4.80 2.55
CA GLU A 110 -13.17 -5.17 1.14
C GLU A 110 -11.99 -5.92 0.52
N THR A 111 -10.81 -5.89 1.14
CA THR A 111 -9.68 -6.71 0.70
C THR A 111 -9.92 -8.20 0.94
N ASN A 112 -10.91 -8.63 1.73
CA ASN A 112 -11.16 -10.03 2.08
C ASN A 112 -9.99 -10.68 2.84
N ILE A 113 -9.52 -10.01 3.91
CA ILE A 113 -8.62 -10.57 4.91
C ILE A 113 -9.40 -11.28 6.03
N THR A 114 -8.73 -12.13 6.79
CA THR A 114 -9.34 -12.80 7.95
C THR A 114 -9.56 -11.83 9.12
N ALA A 115 -10.47 -12.16 10.03
CA ALA A 115 -10.67 -11.38 11.27
C ALA A 115 -9.39 -11.28 12.12
N LYS A 116 -8.56 -12.33 12.11
CA LYS A 116 -7.26 -12.33 12.78
C LYS A 116 -6.32 -11.27 12.18
N GLU A 117 -6.14 -11.30 10.86
CA GLU A 117 -5.30 -10.34 10.13
C GLU A 117 -5.81 -8.90 10.31
N TYR A 118 -7.13 -8.71 10.29
CA TYR A 118 -7.76 -7.43 10.55
C TYR A 118 -7.39 -6.89 11.93
N ASN A 119 -7.52 -7.71 12.98
CA ASN A 119 -7.18 -7.32 14.35
C ASN A 119 -5.68 -7.03 14.51
N GLU A 120 -4.79 -7.83 13.91
CA GLU A 120 -3.34 -7.59 13.94
C GLU A 120 -2.97 -6.23 13.32
N ILE A 121 -3.65 -5.83 12.25
CA ILE A 121 -3.47 -4.51 11.62
C ILE A 121 -3.96 -3.40 12.54
N LEU A 122 -5.16 -3.55 13.12
CA LEU A 122 -5.73 -2.56 14.04
C LEU A 122 -4.89 -2.36 15.31
N ASP A 123 -4.38 -3.46 15.87
CA ASP A 123 -3.47 -3.42 17.02
C ASP A 123 -2.18 -2.67 16.66
N GLY A 124 -1.65 -2.89 15.44
CA GLY A 124 -0.47 -2.21 14.93
C GLY A 124 -0.62 -0.70 14.72
N VAL A 125 -1.85 -0.18 14.57
CA VAL A 125 -2.12 1.26 14.40
C VAL A 125 -2.74 1.92 15.63
N ARG A 126 -3.01 1.16 16.69
CA ARG A 126 -3.73 1.63 17.88
C ARG A 126 -3.11 2.88 18.50
N GLY A 127 -1.78 2.97 18.53
CA GLY A 127 -1.05 4.14 19.05
C GLY A 127 -1.18 5.42 18.22
N THR A 128 -1.83 5.35 17.05
CA THR A 128 -2.02 6.48 16.13
C THR A 128 -3.49 6.85 15.93
N PHE A 129 -4.43 6.20 16.62
CA PHE A 129 -5.86 6.45 16.45
C PHE A 129 -6.20 7.93 16.58
N GLY A 130 -7.01 8.44 15.64
CA GLY A 130 -7.42 9.84 15.59
C GLY A 130 -6.40 10.81 14.97
N SER A 131 -5.16 10.38 14.71
CA SER A 131 -4.14 11.18 14.00
C SER A 131 -4.13 10.90 12.50
N GLU A 132 -3.51 11.78 11.72
CA GLU A 132 -3.28 11.58 10.28
C GLU A 132 -2.57 10.25 9.98
N ARG A 133 -1.67 9.84 10.89
CA ARG A 133 -0.90 8.60 10.77
C ARG A 133 -1.76 7.35 10.80
N TYR A 134 -2.90 7.38 11.48
CA TYR A 134 -3.83 6.25 11.45
C TYR A 134 -4.37 6.01 10.04
N TYR A 135 -4.78 7.08 9.37
CA TYR A 135 -5.32 6.99 8.01
C TYR A 135 -4.22 6.60 7.01
N GLU A 136 -3.01 7.15 7.13
CA GLU A 136 -1.87 6.72 6.30
C GLU A 136 -1.59 5.22 6.44
N ARG A 137 -1.53 4.74 7.68
CA ARG A 137 -1.19 3.34 7.98
C ARG A 137 -2.25 2.36 7.50
N ILE A 138 -3.53 2.71 7.63
CA ILE A 138 -4.61 1.88 7.09
C ILE A 138 -4.62 1.93 5.54
N GLN A 139 -4.25 3.06 4.92
CA GLN A 139 -4.11 3.16 3.45
C GLN A 139 -2.99 2.22 2.98
N TYR A 140 -1.81 2.34 3.58
CA TYR A 140 -0.66 1.50 3.30
C TYR A 140 -0.98 0.01 3.45
N ALA A 141 -1.64 -0.39 4.55
CA ALA A 141 -2.02 -1.79 4.75
C ALA A 141 -2.97 -2.28 3.66
N THR A 142 -3.99 -1.48 3.32
CA THR A 142 -4.98 -1.80 2.30
C THR A 142 -4.32 -1.99 0.93
N ASP A 143 -3.47 -1.05 0.51
CA ASP A 143 -2.79 -1.10 -0.78
C ASP A 143 -1.79 -2.26 -0.83
N SER A 144 -0.98 -2.43 0.22
CA SER A 144 -0.02 -3.53 0.33
C SER A 144 -0.69 -4.91 0.20
N ILE A 145 -1.85 -5.10 0.83
CA ILE A 145 -2.64 -6.33 0.70
C ILE A 145 -3.15 -6.51 -0.73
N ASN A 146 -3.74 -5.48 -1.33
CA ASN A 146 -4.30 -5.57 -2.68
C ASN A 146 -3.24 -5.86 -3.73
N TYR A 147 -2.10 -5.18 -3.67
CA TYR A 147 -0.97 -5.46 -4.56
C TYR A 147 -0.43 -6.87 -4.34
N ARG A 148 -0.22 -7.30 -3.09
CA ARG A 148 0.24 -8.68 -2.81
C ARG A 148 -0.70 -9.73 -3.39
N LYS A 149 -2.02 -9.56 -3.20
CA LYS A 149 -3.04 -10.44 -3.79
C LYS A 149 -2.95 -10.50 -5.32
N PHE A 150 -2.63 -9.39 -5.99
CA PHE A 150 -2.40 -9.40 -7.43
C PHE A 150 -1.18 -10.24 -7.81
N PHE A 151 -0.04 -10.05 -7.13
CA PHE A 151 1.15 -10.86 -7.39
C PHE A 151 0.90 -12.35 -7.13
N ASP A 152 0.21 -12.69 -6.04
CA ASP A 152 -0.11 -14.08 -5.69
C ASP A 152 -1.09 -14.71 -6.70
N LYS A 153 -2.16 -13.99 -7.06
CA LYS A 153 -3.17 -14.44 -8.04
C LYS A 153 -2.53 -14.80 -9.37
N HIS A 154 -1.58 -13.99 -9.82
CA HIS A 154 -0.88 -14.17 -11.09
C HIS A 154 0.40 -15.01 -10.97
N LYS A 155 0.66 -15.62 -9.82
CA LYS A 155 1.85 -16.46 -9.55
C LYS A 155 3.17 -15.74 -9.85
N LEU A 156 3.22 -14.44 -9.59
CA LEU A 156 4.38 -13.58 -9.83
C LEU A 156 5.34 -13.54 -8.64
N MET A 157 4.93 -14.05 -7.48
CA MET A 157 5.68 -14.02 -6.22
C MET A 157 6.81 -15.06 -6.17
N THR A 158 7.78 -14.94 -7.09
CA THR A 158 9.04 -15.68 -7.01
C THR A 158 9.88 -15.20 -5.81
N PRO A 159 10.86 -15.96 -5.30
CA PRO A 159 11.70 -15.50 -4.18
C PRO A 159 12.39 -14.15 -4.42
N LYS A 160 12.79 -13.87 -5.67
CA LYS A 160 13.37 -12.59 -6.05
C LYS A 160 12.34 -11.45 -5.98
N VAL A 161 11.14 -11.69 -6.51
CA VAL A 161 10.04 -10.71 -6.48
C VAL A 161 9.57 -10.48 -5.05
N GLU A 162 9.44 -11.52 -4.24
CA GLU A 162 9.06 -11.42 -2.83
C GLU A 162 10.07 -10.60 -2.02
N LYS A 163 11.38 -10.86 -2.21
CA LYS A 163 12.42 -10.05 -1.57
C LYS A 163 12.32 -8.59 -1.98
N PHE A 164 12.09 -8.30 -3.26
CA PHE A 164 11.96 -6.93 -3.75
C PHE A 164 10.70 -6.26 -3.22
N PHE A 165 9.56 -6.95 -3.28
CA PHE A 165 8.28 -6.51 -2.73
C PHE A 165 8.41 -6.13 -1.25
N ASN A 166 9.01 -7.02 -0.43
CA ASN A 166 9.21 -6.77 0.99
C ASN A 166 10.18 -5.61 1.25
N THR A 167 11.20 -5.44 0.42
CA THR A 167 12.16 -4.32 0.54
C THR A 167 11.48 -2.99 0.26
N VAL A 168 10.74 -2.89 -0.85
CA VAL A 168 9.98 -1.71 -1.23
C VAL A 168 8.90 -1.39 -0.18
N SER A 169 8.15 -2.41 0.25
CA SER A 169 7.12 -2.27 1.30
C SER A 169 7.70 -1.62 2.56
N LYS A 170 8.90 -2.03 3.00
CA LYS A 170 9.57 -1.45 4.17
C LYS A 170 9.99 0.01 3.96
N GLN A 171 10.39 0.39 2.76
CA GLN A 171 10.85 1.76 2.46
C GLN A 171 9.70 2.78 2.44
N ILE A 172 8.50 2.34 2.06
CA ILE A 172 7.33 3.22 1.90
C ILE A 172 6.38 3.18 3.10
N LYS A 173 6.66 2.36 4.12
CA LYS A 173 5.82 2.18 5.31
C LYS A 173 5.77 3.45 6.19
N PRO A 174 4.58 3.98 6.54
CA PRO A 174 4.42 5.14 7.41
C PRO A 174 4.45 4.84 8.93
#